data_AF-A0A928PXU5-F1
#
_entry.id   AF-A0A928PXU5-F1
#
_cell.length_a   1.000
_cell.length_b   1.000
_cell.length_c   1.000
_cell.angle_alpha   90.00
_cell.angle_beta   90.00
_cell.angle_gamma   90.00
#
_symmetry.space_group_name_H-M   'P 1'
#
loop_
_entity.id
_entity.type
_entity.pdbx_description
1 polymer ?
#
loop_
_entity_poly.entity_id
_entity_poly.type
_entity_poly.pdbx_seq_one_letter_code
_entity_poly.pdbx_strand_id
1 'polypeptide(L)'
;MRLRSAEVLNVFIDVQPVNFNKGFFSCDLTFFFLLGFDLFTSPKNRATCINGITTYSKRVILYGSEGNVKVFSSTVSEECSNHNTTSRSNNCPKCVVQAVDPVPLSARIGELRDCYENVCCIPECVCNCIGGHVATDLQCGEPTVFVTLGLFTIIQLIRNVQMLIPVYDFCIPEKACTDSANDQPCDAFKKIKFPTDDFFPPRPCDISGCGCGCNNCEEE
;
A
#
# COMPACT_ATOMS: atom_id res chain seq x y z
N MET A 1 -15.64 30.08 8.51
CA MET A 1 -15.15 29.26 7.38
C MET A 1 -15.61 27.83 7.59
N ARG A 2 -16.02 27.12 6.54
CA ARG A 2 -16.38 25.70 6.60
C ARG A 2 -15.63 24.95 5.50
N LEU A 3 -14.96 23.86 5.85
CA LEU A 3 -14.39 22.92 4.87
C LEU A 3 -15.54 22.10 4.28
N ARG A 4 -15.74 22.20 2.96
CA ARG A 4 -16.87 21.62 2.23
C ARG A 4 -16.53 20.26 1.65
N SER A 5 -15.35 20.13 1.04
CA SER A 5 -14.90 18.91 0.36
C SER A 5 -13.39 18.76 0.51
N ALA A 6 -12.94 17.51 0.43
CA ALA A 6 -11.54 17.14 0.37
C ALA A 6 -11.42 15.92 -0.53
N GLU A 7 -10.58 16.00 -1.56
CA GLU A 7 -10.42 14.96 -2.59
C GLU A 7 -8.94 14.63 -2.78
N VAL A 8 -8.62 13.36 -3.04
CA VAL A 8 -7.25 12.98 -3.41
C VAL A 8 -7.03 13.25 -4.90
N LEU A 9 -6.17 14.22 -5.23
CA LEU A 9 -5.85 14.54 -6.63
C LEU A 9 -4.84 13.56 -7.21
N ASN A 10 -3.75 13.34 -6.49
CA ASN A 10 -2.66 12.50 -6.95
C ASN A 10 -1.82 12.02 -5.76
N VAL A 11 -1.08 10.92 -5.98
CA VAL A 11 -0.09 10.40 -5.06
C VAL A 11 1.19 10.13 -5.84
N PHE A 12 2.26 10.88 -5.55
CA PHE A 12 3.58 10.50 -6.03
C PHE A 12 4.18 9.44 -5.12
N ILE A 13 4.82 8.45 -5.71
CA ILE A 13 5.38 7.30 -5.03
C ILE A 13 6.82 7.12 -5.51
N ASP A 14 7.78 7.16 -4.60
CA ASP A 14 9.15 6.75 -4.85
C ASP A 14 9.46 5.49 -4.04
N VAL A 15 10.12 4.51 -4.67
CA VAL A 15 10.42 3.21 -4.06
C VAL A 15 11.91 2.95 -4.12
N GLN A 16 12.53 2.89 -2.94
CA GLN A 16 13.97 2.70 -2.79
C GLN A 16 14.29 1.47 -1.93
N PRO A 17 15.30 0.67 -2.28
CA PRO A 17 15.75 -0.42 -1.42
C PRO A 17 16.35 0.14 -0.12
N VAL A 18 16.09 -0.53 1.00
CA VAL A 18 16.69 -0.15 2.30
C VAL A 18 18.06 -0.82 2.44
N ASN A 19 19.07 -0.04 2.82
CA ASN A 19 20.41 -0.58 3.08
C ASN A 19 20.38 -1.58 4.24
N PHE A 20 21.19 -2.64 4.14
CA PHE A 20 21.37 -3.68 5.17
C PHE A 20 20.17 -4.59 5.49
N ASN A 21 18.95 -4.25 5.04
CA ASN A 21 17.75 -5.08 5.20
C ASN A 21 17.27 -5.62 3.86
N LYS A 22 17.79 -6.79 3.47
CA LYS A 22 17.45 -7.40 2.18
C LYS A 22 15.95 -7.64 2.07
N GLY A 23 15.42 -7.26 0.91
CA GLY A 23 14.01 -7.39 0.57
C GLY A 23 13.07 -6.37 1.22
N PHE A 24 13.56 -5.44 2.02
CA PHE A 24 12.78 -4.30 2.49
C PHE A 24 12.99 -3.07 1.60
N PHE A 25 11.90 -2.33 1.37
CA PHE A 25 11.88 -1.14 0.54
C PHE A 25 11.21 0.01 1.28
N SER A 26 11.81 1.20 1.18
CA SER A 26 11.23 2.47 1.58
C SER A 26 10.30 2.93 0.47
N CYS A 27 9.04 3.16 0.80
CA CYS A 27 8.07 3.82 -0.06
C CYS A 27 7.84 5.21 0.49
N ASP A 28 8.27 6.22 -0.25
CA ASP A 28 8.06 7.63 0.06
C ASP A 28 6.85 8.12 -0.75
N LEU A 29 5.76 8.40 -0.06
CA LEU A 29 4.47 8.80 -0.65
C LEU A 29 4.23 10.29 -0.42
N THR A 30 3.83 11.01 -1.46
CA THR A 30 3.40 12.41 -1.38
C THR A 30 1.99 12.55 -1.93
N PHE A 31 1.03 12.74 -1.02
CA PHE A 31 -0.38 12.92 -1.34
C PHE A 31 -0.67 14.40 -1.62
N PHE A 32 -1.43 14.67 -2.68
CA PHE A 32 -1.95 15.99 -3.02
C PHE A 32 -3.46 15.98 -2.88
N PHE A 33 -3.98 16.94 -2.12
CA PHE A 33 -5.41 17.05 -1.88
C PHE A 33 -5.96 18.35 -2.43
N LEU A 34 -7.13 18.28 -3.07
CA LEU A 34 -7.94 19.44 -3.40
C LEU A 34 -8.96 19.66 -2.28
N LEU A 35 -8.99 20.87 -1.74
CA LEU A 35 -9.89 21.26 -0.67
C LEU A 35 -10.82 22.37 -1.15
N GLY A 36 -12.11 22.23 -0.88
CA GLY A 36 -13.11 23.28 -1.12
C GLY A 36 -13.57 23.91 0.19
N PHE A 37 -13.58 25.23 0.27
CA PHE A 37 -13.98 25.98 1.47
C PHE A 37 -15.10 26.98 1.20
N ASP A 38 -15.94 27.16 2.21
CA ASP A 38 -16.95 28.22 2.31
C ASP A 38 -16.47 29.29 3.26
N LEU A 39 -16.16 30.47 2.72
CA LEU A 39 -15.80 31.66 3.50
C LEU A 39 -17.03 32.53 3.74
N PHE A 40 -17.26 32.87 5.01
CA PHE A 40 -18.34 33.75 5.44
C PHE A 40 -17.68 35.00 6.05
N THR A 41 -17.71 36.12 5.33
CA THR A 41 -17.09 37.39 5.77
C THR A 41 -18.04 38.28 6.56
N SER A 42 -19.36 38.08 6.40
CA SER A 42 -20.41 38.78 7.15
C SER A 42 -21.64 37.89 7.27
N PRO A 43 -22.43 37.97 8.36
CA PRO A 43 -23.63 37.16 8.56
C PRO A 43 -24.69 37.29 7.46
N LYS A 44 -24.67 38.39 6.69
CA LYS A 44 -25.66 38.67 5.64
C LYS A 44 -25.18 38.38 4.21
N ASN A 45 -23.90 38.05 4.03
CA ASN A 45 -23.35 37.77 2.70
C ASN A 45 -23.41 36.28 2.37
N ARG A 46 -23.55 35.98 1.08
CA ARG A 46 -23.39 34.61 0.57
C ARG A 46 -21.96 34.14 0.78
N ALA A 47 -21.79 32.84 1.01
CA ALA A 47 -20.49 32.24 1.18
C ALA A 47 -19.67 32.36 -0.12
N THR A 48 -18.42 32.82 0.01
CA THR A 48 -17.45 32.77 -1.09
C THR A 48 -16.81 31.39 -1.09
N CYS A 49 -16.85 30.72 -2.25
CA CYS A 49 -16.23 29.41 -2.42
C CYS A 49 -14.77 29.62 -2.83
N ILE A 50 -13.83 29.03 -2.10
CA ILE A 50 -12.42 29.01 -2.49
C ILE A 50 -11.91 27.58 -2.53
N ASN A 51 -10.94 27.33 -3.39
CA ASN A 51 -10.24 26.06 -3.44
C ASN A 51 -8.81 26.25 -2.93
N GLY A 52 -8.27 25.24 -2.28
CA GLY A 52 -6.88 25.20 -1.84
C GLY A 52 -6.27 23.83 -2.09
N ILE A 53 -4.95 23.79 -2.19
CA ILE A 53 -4.19 22.55 -2.28
C ILE A 53 -3.45 22.36 -0.97
N THR A 54 -3.40 21.12 -0.49
CA THR A 54 -2.48 20.76 0.58
C THR A 54 -1.76 19.46 0.24
N THR A 55 -0.58 19.29 0.84
CA THR A 55 0.29 18.15 0.58
C THR A 55 0.58 17.43 1.89
N TYR A 56 0.61 16.10 1.85
CA TYR A 56 1.02 15.28 2.99
C TYR A 56 2.00 14.21 2.54
N SER A 57 3.16 14.14 3.18
CA SER A 57 4.17 13.12 2.92
C SER A 57 4.13 12.03 3.98
N LYS A 58 4.12 10.77 3.54
CA LYS A 58 4.17 9.59 4.40
C LYS A 58 5.24 8.64 3.89
N ARG A 59 6.15 8.23 4.78
CA ARG A 59 7.15 7.21 4.49
C ARG A 59 6.79 5.90 5.18
N VAL A 60 6.80 4.79 4.45
CA VAL A 60 6.60 3.45 5.01
C VAL A 60 7.70 2.50 4.55
N ILE A 61 8.04 1.52 5.38
CA ILE A 61 8.97 0.45 5.02
C ILE A 61 8.18 -0.85 4.95
N LEU A 62 8.22 -1.50 3.79
CA LEU A 62 7.48 -2.74 3.53
C LEU A 62 8.44 -3.81 3.00
N TYR A 63 8.17 -5.07 3.33
CA TYR A 63 8.87 -6.20 2.76
C TYR A 63 8.29 -6.50 1.36
N GLY A 64 9.15 -6.45 0.33
CA GLY A 64 8.80 -6.67 -1.07
C GLY A 64 9.47 -7.91 -1.67
N SER A 65 9.89 -8.87 -0.82
CA SER A 65 10.72 -10.02 -1.19
C SER A 65 12.15 -9.64 -1.60
N GLU A 66 13.02 -10.64 -1.81
CA GLU A 66 14.39 -10.44 -2.31
C GLU A 66 14.44 -10.53 -3.85
N GLY A 67 15.08 -9.54 -4.47
CA GLY A 67 15.16 -9.40 -5.92
C GLY A 67 16.60 -9.50 -6.42
N ASN A 68 17.36 -10.50 -5.95
CA ASN A 68 18.79 -10.65 -6.24
C ASN A 68 19.10 -11.10 -7.68
N VAL A 69 18.19 -10.83 -8.62
CA VAL A 69 18.28 -11.19 -10.03
C VAL A 69 18.06 -9.95 -10.89
N LYS A 70 18.86 -9.85 -11.97
CA LYS A 70 18.68 -8.81 -13.00
C LYS A 70 17.67 -9.33 -14.01
N VAL A 71 16.59 -8.58 -14.21
CA VAL A 71 15.57 -8.90 -15.21
C VAL A 71 15.88 -8.13 -16.48
N PHE A 72 15.77 -8.80 -17.62
CA PHE A 72 15.88 -8.20 -18.95
C PHE A 72 14.60 -8.55 -19.70
N SER A 73 13.91 -7.56 -20.25
CA SER A 73 12.69 -7.76 -21.04
C SER A 73 12.88 -7.29 -22.47
N SER A 74 12.30 -8.00 -23.43
CA SER A 74 12.27 -7.61 -24.85
C SER A 74 11.23 -6.53 -25.13
N THR A 75 10.27 -6.32 -24.23
CA THR A 75 9.24 -5.26 -24.35
C THR A 75 9.69 -4.03 -23.57
N VAL A 76 9.79 -2.89 -24.25
CA VAL A 76 10.01 -1.60 -23.60
C VAL A 76 8.77 -1.25 -22.79
N SER A 77 8.90 -1.19 -21.46
CA SER A 77 7.84 -0.67 -20.60
C SER A 77 7.61 0.81 -20.91
N GLU A 78 6.37 1.19 -21.25
CA GLU A 78 5.96 2.56 -21.58
C GLU A 78 6.22 3.57 -20.43
N GLU A 79 6.53 3.09 -19.22
CA GLU A 79 6.92 3.90 -18.05
C GLU A 79 8.31 4.57 -18.18
N CYS A 80 9.10 4.27 -19.22
CA CYS A 80 10.36 4.94 -19.52
C CYS A 80 10.20 5.99 -20.63
N SER A 81 9.45 7.06 -20.37
CA SER A 81 9.25 8.14 -21.37
C SER A 81 10.48 9.01 -21.64
N ASN A 82 11.66 8.73 -21.08
CA ASN A 82 12.88 9.46 -21.43
C ASN A 82 14.11 8.54 -21.50
N HIS A 83 14.73 8.53 -22.69
CA HIS A 83 16.05 8.02 -23.07
C HIS A 83 16.19 6.60 -23.65
N ASN A 84 16.76 6.60 -24.87
CA ASN A 84 17.30 5.50 -25.68
C ASN A 84 18.43 4.74 -24.97
N THR A 85 18.15 4.15 -23.83
CA THR A 85 19.05 3.26 -23.13
C THR A 85 18.21 2.07 -22.72
N THR A 86 18.65 0.87 -23.09
CA THR A 86 18.15 -0.40 -22.55
C THR A 86 18.18 -0.31 -21.03
N SER A 87 17.07 0.12 -20.45
CA SER A 87 17.01 0.42 -19.03
C SER A 87 17.22 -0.90 -18.30
N ARG A 88 18.32 -1.00 -17.56
CA ARG A 88 18.46 -2.03 -16.54
C ARG A 88 17.24 -1.86 -15.66
N SER A 89 16.26 -2.76 -15.77
CA SER A 89 15.10 -2.70 -14.88
C SER A 89 15.64 -2.91 -13.47
N ASN A 90 15.65 -1.84 -12.67
CA ASN A 90 15.81 -2.00 -11.24
C ASN A 90 14.66 -2.92 -10.82
N ASN A 91 14.98 -4.11 -10.30
CA ASN A 91 14.01 -5.11 -9.89
C ASN A 91 13.28 -4.66 -8.61
N CYS A 92 12.92 -3.38 -8.49
CA CYS A 92 12.13 -2.87 -7.38
C CYS A 92 10.71 -3.47 -7.47
N PRO A 93 10.10 -3.83 -6.34
CA PRO A 93 8.70 -4.22 -6.32
C PRO A 93 7.84 -3.03 -6.74
N LYS A 94 6.71 -3.32 -7.38
CA LYS A 94 5.69 -2.32 -7.68
C LYS A 94 4.99 -1.91 -6.38
N CYS A 95 5.01 -0.62 -6.06
CA CYS A 95 4.20 -0.08 -4.96
C CYS A 95 2.82 0.32 -5.48
N VAL A 96 1.77 -0.15 -4.80
CA VAL A 96 0.38 0.18 -5.09
C VAL A 96 -0.22 0.84 -3.87
N VAL A 97 -0.88 1.98 -4.10
CA VAL A 97 -1.51 2.78 -3.05
C VAL A 97 -2.98 2.90 -3.39
N GLN A 98 -3.81 2.43 -2.48
CA GLN A 98 -5.25 2.62 -2.52
C GLN A 98 -5.61 3.68 -1.49
N ALA A 99 -6.22 4.77 -1.93
CA ALA A 99 -6.66 5.87 -1.08
C ALA A 99 -8.13 6.15 -1.37
N VAL A 100 -8.88 6.49 -0.32
CA VAL A 100 -10.22 7.08 -0.43
C VAL A 100 -10.12 8.59 -0.19
N ASP A 101 -11.11 9.34 -0.68
CA ASP A 101 -11.21 10.76 -0.36
C ASP A 101 -11.22 10.99 1.16
N PRO A 102 -10.37 11.88 1.67
CA PRO A 102 -10.19 12.03 3.10
C PRO A 102 -11.42 12.69 3.74
N VAL A 103 -11.66 12.36 5.01
CA VAL A 103 -12.76 12.95 5.79
C VAL A 103 -12.33 14.31 6.34
N PRO A 104 -13.05 15.41 6.03
CA PRO A 104 -12.83 16.71 6.68
C PRO A 104 -13.08 16.64 8.20
N LEU A 105 -12.06 16.90 9.02
CA LEU A 105 -12.20 16.86 10.49
C LEU A 105 -12.23 18.25 11.11
N SER A 106 -11.33 19.14 10.70
CA SER A 106 -11.32 20.52 11.19
C SER A 106 -10.67 21.46 10.18
N ALA A 107 -11.03 22.75 10.25
CA ALA A 107 -10.37 23.81 9.50
C ALA A 107 -10.31 25.09 10.34
N ARG A 108 -9.14 25.73 10.40
CA ARG A 108 -8.92 26.95 11.17
C ARG A 108 -8.05 27.92 10.38
N ILE A 109 -8.22 29.21 10.61
CA ILE A 109 -7.36 30.25 10.06
C ILE A 109 -6.29 30.55 11.11
N GLY A 110 -5.04 30.66 10.68
CA GLY A 110 -3.92 31.09 11.51
C GLY A 110 -2.89 31.81 10.66
N GLU A 111 -1.72 32.06 11.23
CA GLU A 111 -0.61 32.70 10.53
C GLU A 111 0.50 31.68 10.28
N LEU A 112 1.09 31.74 9.09
CA LEU A 112 2.27 30.94 8.79
C LEU A 112 3.47 31.49 9.58
N ARG A 113 4.18 30.61 10.29
CA ARG A 113 5.44 30.94 10.97
C ARG A 113 6.59 30.24 10.25
N ASP A 114 7.79 30.82 10.32
CA ASP A 114 9.02 30.43 9.59
C ASP A 114 9.46 28.95 9.69
N CYS A 115 8.77 28.14 10.49
CA CYS A 115 9.08 26.74 10.77
C CYS A 115 8.19 25.72 10.05
N TYR A 116 7.23 26.15 9.23
CA TYR A 116 6.55 25.23 8.31
C TYR A 116 7.38 25.13 7.04
N GLU A 117 7.86 23.93 6.71
CA GLU A 117 8.42 23.64 5.39
C GLU A 117 7.42 24.11 4.34
N ASN A 118 7.75 25.24 3.72
CA ASN A 118 6.92 25.84 2.69
C ASN A 118 6.65 24.78 1.62
N VAL A 119 5.39 24.69 1.19
CA VAL A 119 4.94 23.80 0.11
C VAL A 119 5.58 24.32 -1.20
N CYS A 120 6.88 24.12 -1.36
CA CYS A 120 7.67 24.84 -2.36
C CYS A 120 7.53 24.28 -3.77
N CYS A 121 6.99 23.06 -3.93
CA CYS A 121 7.01 22.39 -5.22
C CYS A 121 5.72 21.58 -5.43
N ILE A 122 4.65 22.23 -5.89
CA ILE A 122 3.49 21.54 -6.43
C ILE A 122 3.77 21.26 -7.91
N PRO A 123 3.79 19.99 -8.36
CA PRO A 123 4.10 19.67 -9.75
C PRO A 123 3.08 20.28 -10.73
N GLU A 124 3.56 20.67 -11.91
CA GLU A 124 2.75 21.36 -12.92
C GLU A 124 1.49 20.59 -13.31
N CYS A 125 1.55 19.25 -13.36
CA CYS A 125 0.37 18.43 -13.63
C CYS A 125 -0.74 18.63 -12.58
N VAL A 126 -0.39 18.82 -11.31
CA VAL A 126 -1.34 19.10 -10.22
C VAL A 126 -1.87 20.54 -10.34
N CYS A 127 -1.02 21.50 -10.68
CA CYS A 127 -1.43 22.89 -10.92
C CYS A 127 -2.41 23.01 -12.09
N ASN A 128 -2.16 22.27 -13.18
CA ASN A 128 -3.00 22.28 -14.38
C ASN A 128 -4.41 21.75 -14.14
N CYS A 129 -4.60 20.81 -13.19
CA CYS A 129 -5.92 20.33 -12.78
C CYS A 129 -6.83 21.43 -12.20
N ILE A 130 -6.27 22.58 -11.81
CA ILE A 130 -6.94 23.60 -10.98
C ILE A 130 -6.90 24.98 -11.66
N GLY A 131 -6.42 25.05 -12.91
CA GLY A 131 -6.36 26.29 -13.69
C GLY A 131 -5.00 27.00 -13.67
N GLY A 132 -3.92 26.29 -13.32
CA GLY A 132 -2.53 26.66 -13.66
C GLY A 132 -1.83 27.65 -12.72
N HIS A 133 -2.56 28.44 -11.93
CA HIS A 133 -1.94 29.37 -10.98
C HIS A 133 -2.30 29.02 -9.53
N VAL A 134 -1.33 28.46 -8.81
CA VAL A 134 -1.43 28.19 -7.37
C VAL A 134 -0.46 29.13 -6.65
N ALA A 135 -0.95 29.90 -5.68
CA ALA A 135 -0.09 30.71 -4.84
C ALA A 135 0.71 29.79 -3.89
N THR A 136 1.95 29.50 -4.25
CA THR A 136 2.88 28.69 -3.44
C THR A 136 3.88 29.53 -2.66
N ASP A 137 3.99 30.83 -2.97
CA ASP A 137 4.86 31.78 -2.27
C ASP A 137 4.13 32.33 -1.04
N LEU A 138 4.06 31.51 0.02
CA LEU A 138 3.50 31.92 1.30
C LEU A 138 4.60 32.57 2.14
N GLN A 139 4.40 33.83 2.52
CA GLN A 139 5.33 34.56 3.38
C GLN A 139 4.95 34.41 4.86
N CYS A 140 5.92 34.58 5.75
CA CYS A 140 5.67 34.59 7.19
C CYS A 140 4.69 35.71 7.56
N GLY A 141 3.67 35.38 8.35
CA GLY A 141 2.61 36.31 8.74
C GLY A 141 1.39 36.35 7.81
N GLU A 142 1.41 35.66 6.67
CA GLU A 142 0.24 35.57 5.79
C GLU A 142 -0.88 34.69 6.41
N PRO A 143 -2.16 35.11 6.31
CA PRO A 143 -3.28 34.33 6.82
C PRO A 143 -3.42 33.03 6.04
N THR A 144 -3.19 31.92 6.73
CA THR A 144 -3.14 30.57 6.16
C THR A 144 -4.24 29.70 6.77
N VAL A 145 -4.86 28.87 5.93
CA VAL A 145 -5.86 27.91 6.35
C VAL A 145 -5.18 26.59 6.72
N PHE A 146 -5.31 26.19 7.99
CA PHE A 146 -4.89 24.89 8.47
C PHE A 146 -6.08 23.95 8.49
N VAL A 147 -5.89 22.74 7.96
CA VAL A 147 -6.92 21.70 7.95
C VAL A 147 -6.44 20.44 8.65
N THR A 148 -7.39 19.69 9.20
CA THR A 148 -7.17 18.33 9.68
C THR A 148 -8.04 17.40 8.85
N LEU A 149 -7.41 16.39 8.25
CA LEU A 149 -8.03 15.42 7.37
C LEU A 149 -7.85 14.01 7.96
N GLY A 150 -8.93 13.23 7.98
CA GLY A 150 -8.88 11.80 8.30
C GLY A 150 -8.62 11.00 7.03
N LEU A 151 -7.41 10.46 6.88
CA LEU A 151 -6.98 9.74 5.68
C LEU A 151 -6.96 8.23 5.93
N PHE A 152 -7.64 7.46 5.06
CA PHE A 152 -7.56 6.00 5.02
C PHE A 152 -6.83 5.54 3.76
N THR A 153 -5.74 4.80 3.93
CA THR A 153 -4.87 4.34 2.83
C THR A 153 -4.38 2.91 3.07
N ILE A 154 -4.29 2.13 1.99
CA ILE A 154 -3.68 0.80 1.96
C ILE A 154 -2.48 0.87 1.01
N ILE A 155 -1.30 0.47 1.50
CA ILE A 155 -0.04 0.52 0.74
C ILE A 155 0.50 -0.90 0.63
N GLN A 156 0.76 -1.36 -0.59
CA GLN A 156 1.18 -2.73 -0.89
C GLN A 156 2.41 -2.75 -1.80
N LEU A 157 3.34 -3.67 -1.54
CA LEU A 157 4.41 -4.00 -2.47
C LEU A 157 4.09 -5.31 -3.18
N ILE A 158 4.17 -5.28 -4.51
CA ILE A 158 3.88 -6.40 -5.38
C ILE A 158 5.13 -6.70 -6.20
N ARG A 159 5.61 -7.94 -6.14
CA ARG A 159 6.70 -8.43 -7.01
C ARG A 159 6.28 -9.76 -7.62
N ASN A 160 6.60 -9.94 -8.89
CA ASN A 160 6.48 -11.22 -9.55
C ASN A 160 7.59 -12.16 -9.05
N VAL A 161 7.19 -13.31 -8.50
CA VAL A 161 8.10 -14.36 -8.04
C VAL A 161 7.86 -15.64 -8.84
N GLN A 162 8.90 -16.44 -9.02
CA GLN A 162 8.76 -17.77 -9.59
C GLN A 162 8.35 -18.72 -8.47
N MET A 163 7.17 -19.34 -8.58
CA MET A 163 6.73 -20.39 -7.66
C MET A 163 6.90 -21.76 -8.33
N LEU A 164 7.50 -22.71 -7.61
CA LEU A 164 7.51 -24.10 -8.00
C LEU A 164 6.19 -24.72 -7.55
N ILE A 165 5.37 -25.17 -8.50
CA ILE A 165 4.12 -25.88 -8.21
C ILE A 165 4.45 -27.38 -8.15
N PRO A 166 4.36 -28.03 -6.98
CA PRO A 166 4.57 -29.48 -6.92
C PRO A 166 3.40 -30.16 -7.63
N VAL A 167 3.71 -30.95 -8.65
CA VAL A 167 2.75 -31.88 -9.25
C VAL A 167 2.90 -33.17 -8.46
N TYR A 168 2.05 -33.35 -7.45
CA TYR A 168 1.85 -34.68 -6.91
C TYR A 168 1.02 -35.46 -7.93
N ASP A 169 1.50 -36.62 -8.34
CA ASP A 169 0.61 -37.60 -8.93
C ASP A 169 -0.46 -37.84 -7.86
N PHE A 170 -1.71 -37.50 -8.17
CA PHE A 170 -2.83 -38.00 -7.39
C PHE A 170 -2.70 -39.52 -7.45
N CYS A 171 -2.09 -40.12 -6.43
CA CYS A 171 -2.24 -41.53 -6.18
C CYS A 171 -3.74 -41.70 -5.99
N ILE A 172 -4.42 -42.12 -7.06
CA ILE A 172 -5.75 -42.72 -6.97
C ILE A 172 -5.58 -43.72 -5.84
N PRO A 173 -6.25 -43.54 -4.69
CA PRO A 173 -6.04 -44.44 -3.58
C PRO A 173 -6.43 -45.82 -4.11
N GLU A 174 -5.46 -46.71 -4.25
CA GLU A 174 -5.71 -48.15 -4.33
C GLU A 174 -6.21 -48.56 -2.95
N LYS A 175 -7.40 -48.07 -2.56
CA LYS A 175 -8.19 -48.75 -1.55
C LYS A 175 -8.53 -50.09 -2.20
N ALA A 176 -7.64 -51.06 -2.02
CA ALA A 176 -8.06 -52.45 -2.03
C ALA A 176 -9.22 -52.51 -1.05
N CYS A 177 -10.44 -52.71 -1.56
CA CYS A 177 -11.57 -53.04 -0.73
C CYS A 177 -11.19 -54.31 0.00
N THR A 178 -10.81 -54.20 1.28
CA THR A 178 -10.80 -55.36 2.13
C THR A 178 -12.25 -55.78 2.25
N ASP A 179 -12.62 -56.89 1.64
CA ASP A 179 -13.92 -57.56 1.82
C ASP A 179 -14.01 -58.12 3.26
N SER A 180 -13.85 -57.27 4.28
CA SER A 180 -14.38 -57.56 5.60
C SER A 180 -15.84 -57.18 5.58
N ALA A 181 -16.65 -58.09 5.04
CA ALA A 181 -18.07 -57.98 4.72
C ALA A 181 -19.02 -57.71 5.92
N ASN A 182 -18.59 -57.05 7.01
CA ASN A 182 -19.40 -56.85 8.21
C ASN A 182 -19.29 -55.47 8.91
N ASP A 183 -18.44 -54.53 8.46
CA ASP A 183 -18.40 -53.18 9.06
C ASP A 183 -19.37 -52.24 8.32
N GLN A 184 -20.33 -51.67 9.05
CA GLN A 184 -21.33 -50.74 8.52
C GLN A 184 -20.60 -49.51 7.91
N PRO A 185 -20.98 -49.03 6.72
CA PRO A 185 -20.23 -47.98 5.99
C PRO A 185 -19.98 -46.72 6.82
N CYS A 186 -20.91 -46.36 7.72
CA CYS A 186 -20.78 -45.23 8.62
C CYS A 186 -19.59 -45.34 9.60
N ASP A 187 -19.24 -46.55 10.04
CA ASP A 187 -18.13 -46.77 10.98
C ASP A 187 -16.77 -46.73 10.29
N ALA A 188 -16.72 -47.15 9.02
CA ALA A 188 -15.55 -46.98 8.18
C ALA A 188 -15.23 -45.49 7.95
N PHE A 189 -16.24 -44.66 7.67
CA PHE A 189 -16.04 -43.21 7.51
C PHE A 189 -15.68 -42.49 8.81
N LYS A 190 -16.17 -42.95 9.97
CA LYS A 190 -15.76 -42.40 11.28
C LYS A 190 -14.30 -42.68 11.64
N LYS A 191 -13.72 -43.79 11.16
CA LYS A 191 -12.30 -44.16 11.42
C LYS A 191 -11.32 -43.34 10.58
N ILE A 192 -11.76 -42.69 9.50
CA ILE A 192 -10.87 -41.91 8.64
C ILE A 192 -10.65 -40.52 9.25
N LYS A 193 -9.42 -40.32 9.74
CA LYS A 193 -8.76 -39.01 9.96
C LYS A 193 -9.07 -38.00 8.84
N PHE A 194 -9.92 -36.98 9.02
CA PHE A 194 -9.97 -35.90 8.03
C PHE A 194 -8.59 -35.19 8.03
N PRO A 195 -7.92 -35.02 6.89
CA PRO A 195 -6.56 -34.51 6.82
C PRO A 195 -6.59 -32.98 6.91
N THR A 196 -6.92 -32.51 8.10
CA THR A 196 -7.06 -31.10 8.43
C THR A 196 -5.74 -30.36 8.17
N ASP A 197 -4.61 -30.97 8.57
CA ASP A 197 -3.28 -30.35 8.49
C ASP A 197 -2.79 -30.12 7.04
N ASP A 198 -3.25 -30.92 6.07
CA ASP A 198 -2.90 -30.74 4.65
C ASP A 198 -3.67 -29.58 3.99
N PHE A 199 -4.73 -29.09 4.66
CA PHE A 199 -5.54 -27.97 4.18
C PHE A 199 -5.14 -26.62 4.79
N PHE A 200 -4.23 -26.61 5.77
CA PHE A 200 -3.72 -25.37 6.36
C PHE A 200 -2.31 -25.05 5.84
N PRO A 201 -2.00 -23.77 5.54
CA PRO A 201 -0.67 -23.36 5.12
C PRO A 201 0.40 -23.78 6.14
N PRO A 202 1.61 -24.19 5.70
CA PRO A 202 2.68 -24.61 6.61
C PRO A 202 2.96 -23.53 7.66
N ARG A 203 3.05 -23.94 8.92
CA ARG A 203 3.39 -23.01 9.99
C ARG A 203 4.86 -22.60 9.83
N PRO A 204 5.25 -21.37 10.19
CA PRO A 204 6.62 -20.88 10.01
C PRO A 204 7.72 -21.74 10.67
N CYS A 205 7.37 -22.62 11.60
CA CYS A 205 8.30 -23.50 12.29
C CYS A 205 8.81 -24.67 11.43
N ASP A 206 8.03 -25.14 10.45
CA ASP A 206 8.38 -26.33 9.66
C ASP A 206 9.36 -26.04 8.50
N ILE A 207 9.64 -24.76 8.24
CA ILE A 207 10.50 -24.30 7.13
C ILE A 207 12.01 -24.31 7.51
N SER A 208 12.32 -24.54 8.79
CA SER A 208 13.70 -24.61 9.26
C SER A 208 13.96 -25.97 9.91
N GLY A 209 14.73 -26.82 9.24
CA GLY A 209 15.40 -27.97 9.85
C GLY A 209 16.48 -27.52 10.82
N CYS A 210 16.09 -26.79 11.87
CA CYS A 210 16.98 -26.28 12.90
C CYS A 210 16.59 -26.95 14.22
N GLY A 211 17.48 -27.82 14.71
CA GLY A 211 17.33 -28.52 15.99
C GLY A 211 17.40 -27.56 17.18
N CYS A 212 16.28 -26.93 17.51
CA CYS A 212 16.08 -26.27 18.79
C CYS A 212 14.86 -26.89 19.47
N GLY A 213 15.14 -27.57 20.59
CA GLY A 213 14.13 -28.24 21.41
C GLY A 213 13.12 -27.25 21.98
N CYS A 214 11.87 -27.41 21.59
CA CYS A 214 10.72 -26.94 22.33
C CYS A 214 9.89 -28.16 22.71
N ASN A 215 10.32 -28.84 23.77
CA ASN A 215 9.39 -29.61 24.59
C ASN A 215 8.46 -28.64 25.29
N ASN A 216 7.18 -29.03 25.37
CA ASN A 216 6.09 -28.46 26.15
C ASN A 216 5.21 -27.44 25.41
N CYS A 217 4.18 -27.96 24.75
CA CYS A 217 2.82 -27.42 24.85
C CYS A 217 1.91 -28.62 25.10
N GLU A 218 1.51 -28.77 26.36
CA GLU A 218 0.62 -29.81 26.87
C GLU A 218 -0.77 -29.70 26.21
N GLU A 219 -1.37 -30.86 25.95
CA GLU A 219 -2.78 -31.01 25.63
C GLU A 219 -3.61 -30.87 26.92
N GLU A 220 -4.56 -29.93 26.93
CA GLU A 220 -5.86 -30.08 27.61
C GLU A 220 -6.96 -29.45 26.73
#